data_AF-A0A285MZS6-F1
#
_entry.id   AF-A0A285MZS6-F1
#
_cell.length_a   1.000
_cell.length_b   1.000
_cell.length_c   1.000
_cell.angle_alpha   90.00
_cell.angle_beta   90.00
_cell.angle_gamma   90.00
#
_symmetry.space_group_name_H-M   'P 1'
#
loop_
_entity.id
_entity.type
_entity.pdbx_description
1 polymer ?
#
loop_
_entity_poly.entity_id
_entity_poly.type
_entity_poly.pdbx_seq_one_letter_code
_entity_poly.pdbx_strand_id
1 'polypeptide(L)'
;MGDCGCSVPDLEFLQATELTCPALEAMKEFNERVHGNVSCGGNPLEHVKVTLTNDTNAEEATTFTDSNGNFSFASSYSGSSVFIVANGERITMSL
;
A
#
# COMPACT_ATOMS: atom_id res chain seq x y z
N MET A 1 -19.92 15.43 -10.57
CA MET A 1 -18.66 14.71 -10.82
C MET A 1 -17.78 14.92 -9.60
N GLY A 2 -17.61 13.89 -8.78
CA GLY A 2 -16.68 13.91 -7.65
C GLY A 2 -17.25 13.47 -6.31
N ASP A 3 -18.43 12.85 -6.26
CA ASP A 3 -18.88 12.12 -5.08
C ASP A 3 -17.96 10.91 -4.89
N CYS A 4 -17.01 11.00 -3.95
CA CYS A 4 -16.34 9.83 -3.41
C CYS A 4 -17.42 9.04 -2.68
N GLY A 5 -18.06 8.11 -3.41
CA GLY A 5 -19.21 7.33 -3.00
C GLY A 5 -18.89 6.31 -1.92
N CYS A 6 -18.40 6.76 -0.77
CA CYS A 6 -18.64 6.05 0.48
C CYS A 6 -20.01 6.52 0.98
N SER A 7 -21.08 6.01 0.35
CA SER A 7 -22.39 5.97 1.01
C SER A 7 -22.21 5.08 2.22
N VAL A 8 -21.84 5.66 3.36
CA VAL A 8 -21.91 4.96 4.63
C VAL A 8 -23.39 4.64 4.86
N PRO A 9 -23.82 3.37 4.79
CA PRO A 9 -25.16 3.04 5.22
C PRO A 9 -25.26 3.36 6.71
N ASP A 10 -26.48 3.72 7.09
CA ASP A 10 -26.91 4.31 8.35
C ASP A 10 -26.29 3.69 9.61
N LEU A 11 -26.13 4.56 10.61
CA LEU A 11 -25.50 4.34 11.90
C LEU A 11 -26.22 3.25 12.74
N GLU A 12 -25.87 1.98 12.55
CA GLU A 12 -26.38 0.87 13.40
C GLU A 12 -25.25 -0.02 13.95
N PHE A 13 -24.37 0.58 14.76
CA PHE A 13 -23.77 -0.03 15.97
C PHE A 13 -23.23 -1.50 15.90
N LEU A 14 -22.14 -1.75 15.16
CA LEU A 14 -20.88 -2.42 15.58
C LEU A 14 -20.13 -2.94 14.34
N GLN A 15 -19.40 -2.06 13.66
CA GLN A 15 -18.12 -2.33 12.96
C GLN A 15 -17.73 -1.05 12.22
N ALA A 16 -17.18 -0.09 12.95
CA ALA A 16 -16.49 1.07 12.38
C ALA A 16 -15.17 0.62 11.71
N THR A 17 -15.24 -0.22 10.69
CA THR A 17 -14.05 -0.88 10.09
C THR A 17 -14.06 -0.95 8.56
N GLU A 18 -14.96 -0.24 7.87
CA GLU A 18 -15.03 -0.27 6.40
C GLU A 18 -14.85 1.11 5.73
N LEU A 19 -14.40 2.11 6.51
CA LEU A 19 -13.95 3.43 6.02
C LEU A 19 -12.42 3.56 6.03
N THR A 20 -11.68 2.49 6.29
CA THR A 20 -10.22 2.50 6.35
C THR A 20 -9.64 2.49 4.94
N CYS A 21 -9.76 3.60 4.21
CA CYS A 21 -8.78 3.91 3.19
C CYS A 21 -7.42 4.19 3.88
N PRO A 22 -6.28 3.77 3.31
CA PRO A 22 -6.08 3.29 1.94
C PRO A 22 -5.89 1.76 1.81
N ALA A 23 -6.39 1.19 0.72
CA ALA A 23 -6.07 -0.16 0.29
C ALA A 23 -4.66 -0.16 -0.31
N LEU A 24 -3.72 -0.75 0.42
CA LEU A 24 -2.39 -1.06 -0.08
C LEU A 24 -2.44 -2.47 -0.68
N GLU A 25 -1.95 -2.63 -1.89
CA GLU A 25 -1.75 -3.92 -2.53
C GLU A 25 -0.32 -3.98 -3.02
N ALA A 26 0.37 -5.07 -2.71
CA ALA A 26 1.74 -5.27 -3.14
C ALA A 26 1.94 -6.72 -3.55
N MET A 27 2.79 -6.92 -4.55
CA MET A 27 3.22 -8.23 -5.03
C MET A 27 4.72 -8.21 -5.33
N LYS A 28 5.38 -9.34 -5.05
CA LYS A 28 6.78 -9.57 -5.39
C LYS A 28 6.85 -10.42 -6.65
N GLU A 29 7.54 -9.90 -7.66
CA GLU A 29 7.88 -10.61 -8.87
C GLU A 29 9.15 -11.45 -8.67
N PHE A 30 9.29 -12.53 -9.44
CA PHE A 30 10.43 -13.44 -9.37
C PHE A 30 11.79 -12.79 -9.70
N ASN A 31 11.78 -11.63 -10.37
CA ASN A 31 12.97 -10.84 -10.72
C ASN A 31 13.39 -9.86 -9.61
N GLU A 32 13.14 -10.20 -8.34
CA GLU A 32 13.45 -9.33 -7.20
C GLU A 32 12.83 -7.92 -7.32
N ARG A 33 11.65 -7.84 -7.95
CA ARG A 33 10.96 -6.57 -8.17
C ARG A 33 9.68 -6.57 -7.39
N VAL A 34 9.55 -5.62 -6.47
CA VAL A 34 8.33 -5.42 -5.69
C VAL A 34 7.53 -4.33 -6.36
N HIS A 35 6.27 -4.59 -6.66
CA HIS A 35 5.37 -3.59 -7.22
C HIS A 35 3.99 -3.71 -6.61
N GLY A 36 3.20 -2.66 -6.71
CA GLY A 36 1.90 -2.63 -6.08
C GLY A 36 1.08 -1.42 -6.48
N ASN A 37 -0.08 -1.32 -5.88
CA ASN A 37 -1.03 -0.23 -6.06
C ASN A 37 -1.50 0.28 -4.71
N VAL A 38 -1.74 1.58 -4.63
CA VAL A 38 -2.42 2.23 -3.51
C VAL A 38 -3.68 2.87 -4.03
N SER A 39 -4.81 2.47 -3.50
CA SER A 39 -6.11 3.02 -3.86
C SER A 39 -6.99 3.26 -2.63
N CYS A 40 -7.98 4.13 -2.75
CA CYS A 40 -8.98 4.39 -1.71
C CYS A 40 -10.36 4.40 -2.35
N GLY A 41 -11.25 3.53 -1.86
CA GLY A 41 -12.61 3.43 -2.39
C GLY A 41 -12.67 3.21 -3.90
N GLY A 42 -11.67 2.50 -4.47
CA GLY A 42 -11.54 2.26 -5.91
C GLY A 42 -10.87 3.38 -6.71
N ASN A 43 -10.46 4.48 -6.08
CA ASN A 43 -9.69 5.54 -6.73
C ASN A 43 -8.19 5.37 -6.46
N PRO A 44 -7.33 5.33 -7.49
CA PRO A 44 -5.89 5.28 -7.28
C PRO A 44 -5.39 6.55 -6.59
N LEU A 45 -4.47 6.40 -5.63
CA LEU A 45 -3.89 7.51 -4.89
C LEU A 45 -2.49 7.81 -5.41
N GLU A 46 -2.32 8.98 -6.02
CA GLU A 46 -1.02 9.47 -6.47
C GLU A 46 -0.25 10.21 -5.38
N HIS A 47 1.07 10.30 -5.53
CA HIS A 47 1.97 11.01 -4.62
C HIS A 47 1.94 10.48 -3.17
N VAL A 48 1.56 9.21 -2.98
CA VAL A 48 1.60 8.55 -1.67
C VAL A 48 3.01 8.07 -1.40
N LYS A 49 3.58 8.45 -0.26
CA LYS A 49 4.87 7.94 0.20
C LYS A 49 4.73 6.45 0.54
N VAL A 50 5.44 5.61 -0.21
CA VAL A 50 5.59 4.18 0.04
C VAL A 50 7.01 3.94 0.50
N THR A 51 7.16 3.39 1.69
CA THR A 51 8.44 3.05 2.29
C THR A 51 8.55 1.54 2.40
N LEU A 52 9.64 1.00 1.91
CA LEU A 52 9.96 -0.40 2.00
C LEU A 52 11.05 -0.61 3.05
N THR A 53 10.74 -1.43 4.03
CA THR A 53 11.66 -1.83 5.09
C THR A 53 11.94 -3.33 5.04
N ASN A 54 13.09 -3.76 5.55
CA ASN A 54 13.42 -5.18 5.68
C ASN A 54 12.94 -5.76 7.03
N ASP A 55 13.19 -7.06 7.23
CA ASP A 55 12.94 -7.76 8.50
C ASP A 55 13.57 -7.09 9.75
N THR A 56 14.72 -6.42 9.58
CA THR A 56 15.37 -5.66 10.66
C THR A 56 14.80 -4.25 10.86
N ASN A 57 13.66 -3.94 10.25
CA ASN A 57 13.01 -2.62 10.26
C ASN A 57 13.91 -1.49 9.70
N ALA A 58 14.93 -1.84 8.91
CA ALA A 58 15.75 -0.86 8.22
C ALA A 58 15.02 -0.41 6.95
N GLU A 59 14.98 0.90 6.70
CA GLU A 59 14.45 1.47 5.46
C GLU A 59 15.42 1.16 4.32
N GLU A 60 14.98 0.32 3.39
CA GLU A 60 15.75 -0.07 2.20
C GLU A 60 15.51 0.92 1.07
N ALA A 61 14.26 1.31 0.86
CA ALA A 61 13.87 2.21 -0.21
C ALA A 61 12.59 2.99 0.14
N THR A 62 12.46 4.17 -0.45
CA THR A 62 11.23 4.97 -0.39
C THR A 62 10.91 5.46 -1.79
N THR A 63 9.64 5.39 -2.19
CA THR A 63 9.14 5.93 -3.46
C THR A 63 7.79 6.62 -3.25
N PHE A 64 7.31 7.29 -4.29
CA PHE A 64 5.97 7.86 -4.32
C PHE A 64 5.15 7.15 -5.40
N THR A 65 3.86 6.94 -5.14
CA THR A 65 2.96 6.40 -6.15
C THR A 65 2.76 7.36 -7.32
N ASP A 66 2.64 6.83 -8.53
CA ASP A 66 2.33 7.60 -9.74
C ASP A 66 0.84 7.99 -9.81
N SER A 67 0.42 8.72 -10.86
CA SER A 67 -0.98 9.13 -11.10
C SER A 67 -2.00 7.98 -11.19
N ASN A 68 -1.53 6.75 -11.30
CA ASN A 68 -2.34 5.54 -11.28
C ASN A 68 -2.31 4.81 -9.92
N GLY A 69 -1.71 5.40 -8.89
CA GLY A 69 -1.52 4.77 -7.58
C GLY A 69 -0.50 3.65 -7.56
N ASN A 70 0.18 3.39 -8.66
CA ASN A 70 1.15 2.31 -8.77
C ASN A 70 2.49 2.73 -8.17
N PHE A 71 3.18 1.77 -7.59
CA PHE A 71 4.56 1.90 -7.16
C PHE A 71 5.36 0.67 -7.59
N SER A 72 6.66 0.86 -7.79
CA SER A 72 7.57 -0.25 -8.05
C SER A 72 8.95 0.04 -7.48
N PHE A 73 9.57 -1.01 -6.97
CA PHE A 73 10.91 -1.00 -6.41
C PHE A 73 11.70 -2.12 -7.10
N ALA A 74 12.75 -1.74 -7.81
CA ALA A 74 13.79 -2.67 -8.21
C ALA A 74 14.76 -2.80 -7.04
N SER A 75 14.76 -3.92 -6.34
CA SER A 75 15.76 -4.11 -5.29
C SER A 75 16.02 -5.58 -5.02
N SER A 76 17.30 -5.92 -4.95
CA SER A 76 17.79 -7.21 -4.47
C SER A 76 17.75 -7.23 -2.95
N TYR A 77 16.55 -7.36 -2.36
CA TYR A 77 16.39 -7.48 -0.91
C TYR A 77 17.07 -8.76 -0.42
N SER A 78 18.13 -8.63 0.36
CA SER A 78 18.88 -9.77 0.90
C SER A 78 18.29 -10.29 2.22
N GLY A 79 16.97 -10.20 2.39
CA GLY A 79 16.25 -10.58 3.61
C GLY A 79 15.46 -11.87 3.46
N SER A 80 14.79 -12.28 4.54
CA SER A 80 13.75 -13.33 4.49
C SER A 80 12.34 -12.75 4.37
N SER A 81 12.14 -11.50 4.78
CA SER A 81 10.87 -10.77 4.65
C SER A 81 11.12 -9.30 4.37
N VAL A 82 10.16 -8.65 3.72
CA VAL A 82 10.09 -7.20 3.53
C VAL A 82 8.74 -6.68 4.02
N PHE A 83 8.72 -5.46 4.52
CA PHE A 83 7.50 -4.74 4.87
C PHE A 83 7.35 -3.53 3.97
N ILE A 84 6.13 -3.29 3.52
CA ILE A 84 5.79 -2.14 2.68
C ILE A 84 4.80 -1.32 3.48
N VAL A 85 5.14 -0.06 3.69
CA VAL A 85 4.34 0.89 4.46
C VAL A 85 3.93 2.03 3.57
N ALA A 86 2.63 2.26 3.42
CA ALA A 86 2.10 3.38 2.65
C ALA A 86 0.91 4.01 3.39
N ASN A 87 0.92 5.33 3.55
CA ASN A 87 -0.16 6.07 4.24
C ASN A 87 -0.54 5.49 5.64
N GLY A 88 0.39 4.81 6.32
CA GLY A 88 0.16 4.16 7.62
C GLY A 88 -0.35 2.71 7.55
N GLU A 89 -0.77 2.23 6.38
CA GLU A 89 -1.06 0.82 6.11
C GLU A 89 0.28 0.07 5.96
N ARG A 90 0.37 -1.15 6.51
CA ARG A 90 1.57 -2.01 6.39
C ARG A 90 1.23 -3.37 5.79
N ILE A 91 2.03 -3.82 4.82
CA ILE A 91 1.99 -5.17 4.28
C ILE A 91 3.30 -5.87 4.60
N THR A 92 3.22 -7.15 4.93
CA THR A 92 4.39 -8.02 5.11
C THR A 92 4.44 -9.03 3.98
N MET A 93 5.61 -9.21 3.40
CA MET A 93 5.88 -10.21 2.38
C MET A 93 7.08 -11.05 2.79
N SER A 94 6.87 -12.36 2.83
CA SER A 94 7.95 -13.33 2.97
C SER A 94 8.58 -13.60 1.60
N LEU A 95 9.91 -13.62 1.55
CA LEU A 95 10.72 -13.69 0.33
C LEU A 95 10.90 -15.11 -0.20
#